data_AF-A0A265UZY4-F1
#
_entry.id   AF-A0A265UZY4-F1
#
_cell.length_a   1.000
_cell.length_b   1.000
_cell.length_c   1.000
_cell.angle_alpha   90.00
_cell.angle_beta   90.00
_cell.angle_gamma   90.00
#
_symmetry.space_group_name_H-M   'P 1'
#
loop_
_entity.id
_entity.type
_entity.pdbx_description
1 polymer ?
#
loop_
_entity_poly.entity_id
_entity_poly.type
_entity_poly.pdbx_seq_one_letter_code
_entity_poly.pdbx_strand_id
1 'polypeptide(L)' 'MKDTKDVLTEISSTLREIEDKYPELQKYLDETRNTLPSGPEGNTELNKDDLQTYLDNLKEMVENYKKEH' A
#
# COMPACT_ATOMS: atom_id res chain seq x y z
N MET A 1 -17.72 -11.14 1.90
CA MET A 1 -17.15 -9.78 2.01
C MET A 1 -15.88 -9.89 2.83
N LYS A 2 -14.72 -9.45 2.33
CA LYS A 2 -13.47 -9.44 3.14
C LYS A 2 -13.62 -8.45 4.28
N ASP A 3 -13.19 -8.77 5.48
CA ASP A 3 -13.25 -7.84 6.61
C ASP A 3 -12.18 -6.74 6.45
N THR A 4 -12.35 -5.59 7.10
CA THR A 4 -11.33 -4.53 7.11
C THR A 4 -9.99 -5.07 7.64
N LYS A 5 -10.03 -6.06 8.54
CA LYS A 5 -8.86 -6.79 9.04
C LYS A 5 -8.17 -7.61 7.96
N ASP A 6 -8.92 -8.24 7.03
CA ASP A 6 -8.32 -8.98 5.91
C ASP A 6 -7.57 -8.02 4.99
N VAL A 7 -8.18 -6.86 4.66
CA VAL A 7 -7.56 -5.85 3.78
C VAL A 7 -6.26 -5.33 4.41
N LEU A 8 -6.27 -5.02 5.71
CA LEU A 8 -5.07 -4.58 6.43
C LEU A 8 -3.99 -5.69 6.50
N THR A 9 -4.40 -6.94 6.63
CA THR A 9 -3.47 -8.09 6.63
C THR A 9 -2.83 -8.28 5.26
N GLU A 10 -3.61 -8.14 4.19
CA GLU A 10 -3.09 -8.17 2.83
C GLU A 10 -2.15 -7.00 2.55
N ILE A 11 -2.50 -5.77 2.95
CA ILE A 11 -1.61 -4.60 2.83
C ILE A 11 -0.28 -4.88 3.52
N SER A 12 -0.32 -5.36 4.76
CA SER A 12 0.90 -5.65 5.53
C SER A 12 1.73 -6.75 4.89
N SER A 13 1.08 -7.77 4.32
CA SER A 13 1.76 -8.88 3.63
C SER A 13 2.40 -8.41 2.32
N THR A 14 1.69 -7.60 1.53
CA THR A 14 2.21 -7.01 0.30
C THR A 14 3.37 -6.06 0.59
N LEU A 15 3.26 -5.20 1.61
CA LEU A 15 4.37 -4.34 2.04
C LEU A 15 5.59 -5.13 2.50
N ARG A 16 5.39 -6.24 3.23
CA ARG A 16 6.49 -7.12 3.63
C ARG A 16 7.11 -7.85 2.44
N GLU A 17 6.32 -8.27 1.46
CA GLU A 17 6.86 -8.83 0.21
C GLU A 17 7.64 -7.76 -0.57
N ILE A 18 7.17 -6.52 -0.59
CA ILE A 18 7.89 -5.39 -1.19
C ILE A 18 9.21 -5.13 -0.47
N GLU A 19 9.22 -5.12 0.86
CA GLU A 19 10.44 -4.92 1.66
C GLU A 19 11.47 -6.04 1.43
N ASP A 20 11.02 -7.29 1.34
CA ASP A 20 11.89 -8.46 1.20
C ASP A 20 12.38 -8.68 -0.24
N LYS A 21 11.51 -8.50 -1.24
CA LYS A 21 11.80 -8.84 -2.64
C LYS A 21 12.02 -7.63 -3.54
N TYR A 22 11.49 -6.47 -3.18
CA TYR A 22 11.45 -5.27 -4.02
C TYR A 22 11.94 -4.02 -3.25
N PRO A 23 13.18 -4.01 -2.72
CA PRO A 23 13.70 -2.90 -1.93
C PRO A 23 13.67 -1.56 -2.69
N GLU A 24 13.71 -1.58 -4.04
CA GLU A 24 13.57 -0.40 -4.89
C GLU A 24 12.17 0.23 -4.80
N LEU A 25 11.11 -0.59 -4.81
CA LEU A 25 9.73 -0.12 -4.61
C LEU A 25 9.55 0.43 -3.21
N GLN A 26 10.21 -0.15 -2.20
CA GLN A 26 10.14 0.36 -0.85
C GLN A 26 10.74 1.78 -0.74
N LYS A 27 11.84 2.04 -1.45
CA LYS A 27 12.44 3.37 -1.53
C LYS A 27 11.50 4.38 -2.19
N TYR A 28 10.83 4.00 -3.28
CA TYR A 28 9.83 4.85 -3.92
C TYR A 28 8.63 5.16 -3.00
N LEU A 29 8.18 4.18 -2.21
CA LEU A 29 7.11 4.35 -1.22
C LEU A 29 7.51 5.31 -0.08
N ASP A 30 8.76 5.28 0.36
CA ASP A 30 9.27 6.18 1.40
C ASP A 30 9.41 7.63 0.86
N GLU A 31 9.90 7.78 -0.37
CA GLU A 31 10.01 9.07 -1.05
C GLU A 31 8.62 9.68 -1.37
N THR A 32 7.64 8.85 -1.71
CA THR A 32 6.25 9.31 -1.92
C THR A 32 5.52 9.60 -0.61
N ARG A 33 5.81 8.90 0.49
CA ARG A 33 5.29 9.25 1.82
C ARG A 33 5.78 10.61 2.31
N ASN A 34 7.01 10.99 1.98
CA ASN A 34 7.54 12.32 2.32
C ASN A 34 6.91 13.45 1.49
N THR A 35 6.32 13.15 0.33
CA THR A 35 5.66 14.14 -0.54
C THR A 35 4.14 14.17 -0.39
N LEU A 36 3.54 13.18 0.27
CA LEU A 36 2.14 13.22 0.69
C LEU A 36 2.02 14.05 1.98
N PRO A 37 1.15 15.08 2.02
CA PRO A 37 0.88 15.82 3.23
C PRO A 37 0.43 14.86 4.33
N SER A 38 0.91 15.13 5.54
CA SER A 38 0.58 14.47 6.81
C SER A 38 -0.60 13.52 6.74
N GLY A 39 -0.34 12.26 7.10
CA GLY A 39 -1.34 11.19 7.22
C GLY A 39 -2.61 11.63 7.96
N PRO A 40 -3.68 10.84 7.87
CA PRO A 40 -5.08 11.26 8.00
C PRO A 40 -5.33 12.12 9.24
N GLU A 41 -5.08 13.41 9.12
CA GLU A 41 -5.48 14.44 10.07
C GLU A 41 -6.96 14.70 9.81
N GLY A 42 -7.79 13.97 10.54
CA GLY A 42 -9.20 14.29 10.64
C GLY A 42 -10.07 13.06 10.51
N ASN A 43 -10.31 12.39 11.65
CA ASN A 43 -11.57 11.75 12.01
C ASN A 43 -12.58 11.58 10.86
N THR A 44 -12.28 10.69 9.93
CA THR A 44 -13.21 10.23 8.89
C THR A 44 -12.99 8.75 8.90
N GLU A 45 -14.03 8.01 9.26
CA GLU A 45 -14.05 6.55 9.32
C GLU A 45 -13.16 6.00 8.21
N LEU A 46 -12.04 5.35 8.56
CA LEU A 46 -11.13 4.72 7.60
C LEU A 46 -11.98 3.80 6.74
N ASN A 47 -12.44 4.31 5.60
CA ASN A 47 -13.40 3.61 4.80
C ASN A 47 -12.67 2.40 4.26
N LYS A 48 -13.33 1.25 4.40
CA LYS A 48 -12.83 0.01 3.84
C LYS A 48 -12.51 0.16 2.35
N ASP A 49 -13.23 1.03 1.65
CA ASP A 49 -12.95 1.43 0.27
C ASP A 49 -11.56 2.07 0.13
N ASP A 50 -11.20 3.07 0.95
CA ASP A 50 -9.86 3.68 0.91
C ASP A 50 -8.75 2.66 1.16
N LEU A 51 -8.95 1.75 2.12
CA LEU A 51 -8.00 0.67 2.38
C LEU A 51 -7.90 -0.32 1.22
N GLN A 52 -9.03 -0.63 0.59
CA GLN A 52 -9.07 -1.52 -0.57
C GLN A 52 -8.40 -0.87 -1.78
N THR A 53 -8.63 0.42 -2.02
CA THR A 53 -7.96 1.22 -3.05
C THR A 53 -6.46 1.31 -2.78
N TYR A 54 -6.04 1.50 -1.53
CA TYR A 54 -4.61 1.50 -1.18
C TYR A 54 -3.95 0.15 -1.46
N LEU A 55 -4.62 -0.95 -1.09
CA LEU A 55 -4.15 -2.30 -1.40
C LEU A 55 -4.04 -2.55 -2.91
N ASP A 56 -5.03 -2.09 -3.68
CA ASP A 56 -5.06 -2.25 -5.13
C ASP A 56 -3.90 -1.50 -5.80
N ASN A 57 -3.66 -0.25 -5.40
CA ASN A 57 -2.51 0.53 -5.85
C ASN A 57 -1.17 -0.14 -5.51
N LEU A 58 -1.01 -0.69 -4.30
CA LEU A 58 0.20 -1.41 -3.92
C LEU A 58 0.41 -2.66 -4.79
N LYS A 59 -0.65 -3.41 -5.07
CA LYS A 59 -0.59 -4.59 -5.94
C LYS A 59 -0.26 -4.21 -7.37
N GLU A 60 -0.91 -3.17 -7.91
CA GLU A 60 -0.65 -2.67 -9.26
C GLU A 60 0.81 -2.20 -9.41
N MET A 61 1.33 -1.47 -8.42
CA MET A 61 2.72 -1.04 -8.39
C MET A 61 3.69 -2.23 -8.45
N VAL A 62 3.43 -3.27 -7.64
CA VAL A 62 4.23 -4.51 -7.65
C VAL A 62 4.10 -5.25 -8.98
N GLU A 63 2.90 -5.34 -9.55
CA GLU A 63 2.68 -6.00 -10.83
C GLU A 63 3.35 -5.27 -12.00
N ASN A 64 3.27 -3.94 -12.03
CA ASN A 64 3.94 -3.14 -13.04
C ASN A 64 5.46 -3.31 -12.93
N TYR A 65 6.01 -3.26 -11.73
CA TYR A 65 7.43 -3.51 -11.52
C TYR A 65 7.84 -4.93 -11.96
N LYS A 66 7.05 -5.97 -11.63
CA LYS A 66 7.24 -7.36 -12.11
C LYS A 66 7.11 -7.52 -13.63
N LYS A 67 6.47 -6.59 -14.33
CA LYS A 67 6.35 -6.60 -15.80
C LYS A 67 7.50 -5.88 -16.46
N GLU A 68 8.00 -4.81 -15.83
CA GLU A 68 9.12 -4.02 -16.34
C GLU A 68 10.50 -4.63 -16.00
N HIS A 69 10.59 -5.43 -14.93
CA HIS A 69 11.78 -6.14 -14.48
C HIS A 69 11.61 -7.67 -14.48
#